data_AF-A0AAJ4DDB5-F1
#
_entry.id   AF-A0AAJ4DDB5-F1
#
_cell.length_a   1.000
_cell.length_b   1.000
_cell.length_c   1.000
_cell.angle_alpha   90.00
_cell.angle_beta   90.00
_cell.angle_gamma   90.00
#
_symmetry.space_group_name_H-M   'P 1'
#
loop_
_entity.id
_entity.type
_entity.pdbx_description
1 polymer ?
#
loop_
_entity_poly.entity_id
_entity_poly.type
_entity_poly.pdbx_seq_one_letter_code
_entity_poly.pdbx_strand_id
1 'polypeptide(L)'
;MRMLRVGEGTGELVKSYDKKTKQTVYIEHDFEKGYTTAFAGNHIDDLSDHPRKNYGGSTAAGAYQVMGYTWDDTNFSKKRKDYGINSFSKENQDKFAILLLKEHPGCSELINLIISNQTEKAIRNCASRIWASLPEKGDNSRYLFKGKPQPVTPMKTILEHYETFLKDELKDISKLHLKNGFLKDFGYNCCQGGSTIAKAGYDIDKAVDYIDSNAEPKSLSKCALYVRKAINAGGIKNISGHAYEYYDTDKLVSLGFKKIGTDIDTIQLKKGDIVAFGAVGGHSYGHIAMYNGTQWVSDFKQKSFWVANQYSIEKKYAIYRWE
;
A
#
# COMPACT_ATOMS: atom_id res chain seq x y z
N MET A 1 2.00 3.86 -10.34
CA MET A 1 2.40 4.14 -11.73
C MET A 1 3.00 2.91 -12.41
N ARG A 2 4.20 2.43 -12.03
CA ARG A 2 4.81 1.21 -12.62
C ARG A 2 3.90 -0.02 -12.61
N MET A 3 3.29 -0.31 -11.46
CA MET A 3 2.32 -1.42 -11.32
C MET A 3 1.15 -1.31 -12.31
N LEU A 4 0.61 -0.10 -12.51
CA LEU A 4 -0.52 0.12 -13.39
C LEU A 4 -0.17 -0.27 -14.84
N ARG A 5 1.03 0.05 -15.29
CA ARG A 5 1.52 -0.29 -16.64
C ARG A 5 1.59 -1.80 -16.86
N VAL A 6 1.78 -2.61 -15.82
CA VAL A 6 1.68 -4.07 -15.91
C VAL A 6 0.25 -4.52 -16.21
N GLY A 7 -0.74 -3.87 -15.58
CA GLY A 7 -2.16 -4.10 -15.86
C GLY A 7 -2.54 -3.75 -17.29
N GLU A 8 -2.02 -2.65 -17.79
CA GLU A 8 -2.23 -2.14 -19.15
C GLU A 8 -1.36 -2.83 -20.22
N GLY A 9 -0.46 -3.75 -19.83
CA GLY A 9 0.38 -4.50 -20.77
C GLY A 9 1.52 -3.69 -21.41
N THR A 10 1.92 -2.60 -20.77
CA THR A 10 2.91 -1.60 -21.25
C THR A 10 4.08 -1.39 -20.27
N GLY A 11 4.08 -2.17 -19.19
CA GLY A 11 5.04 -2.08 -18.09
C GLY A 11 6.35 -2.82 -18.34
N GLU A 12 7.16 -2.86 -17.30
CA GLU A 12 8.39 -3.67 -17.24
C GLU A 12 8.11 -5.18 -17.11
N LEU A 13 6.88 -5.52 -16.73
CA LEU A 13 6.35 -6.87 -16.74
C LEU A 13 5.08 -6.89 -17.58
N VAL A 14 4.87 -7.96 -18.35
CA VAL A 14 3.63 -8.20 -19.10
C VAL A 14 3.12 -9.62 -18.85
N LYS A 15 1.79 -9.77 -18.93
CA LYS A 15 1.12 -11.06 -18.80
C LYS A 15 1.48 -11.95 -19.98
N SER A 16 1.86 -13.18 -19.69
CA SER A 16 2.06 -14.25 -20.66
C SER A 16 1.35 -15.51 -20.16
N TYR A 17 0.84 -16.34 -21.05
CA TYR A 17 0.19 -17.59 -20.68
C TYR A 17 1.15 -18.76 -20.89
N ASP A 18 1.54 -19.41 -19.79
CA ASP A 18 2.34 -20.63 -19.87
C ASP A 18 1.44 -21.81 -20.19
N LYS A 19 1.61 -22.35 -21.40
CA LYS A 19 0.84 -23.51 -21.89
C LYS A 19 1.11 -24.80 -21.10
N LYS A 20 2.28 -24.94 -20.47
CA LYS A 20 2.66 -26.16 -19.74
C LYS A 20 1.96 -26.19 -18.37
N THR A 21 2.07 -25.11 -17.62
CA THR A 21 1.47 -24.99 -16.28
C THR A 21 0.00 -24.56 -16.32
N LYS A 22 -0.48 -24.08 -17.47
CA LYS A 22 -1.82 -23.48 -17.66
C LYS A 22 -2.05 -22.29 -16.73
N GLN A 23 -1.00 -21.52 -16.47
CA GLN A 23 -1.03 -20.37 -15.57
C GLN A 23 -0.62 -19.10 -16.32
N THR A 24 -1.13 -17.97 -15.83
CA THR A 24 -0.60 -16.66 -16.24
C THR A 24 0.70 -16.41 -15.49
N VAL A 25 1.76 -16.15 -16.24
CA VAL A 25 3.08 -15.76 -15.74
C VAL A 25 3.36 -14.31 -16.16
N TYR A 26 4.31 -13.67 -15.49
CA TYR A 26 4.76 -12.33 -15.83
C TYR A 26 6.19 -12.41 -16.34
N ILE A 27 6.41 -11.89 -17.54
CA ILE A 27 7.72 -11.89 -18.19
C ILE A 27 8.24 -10.47 -18.33
N GLU A 28 9.57 -10.33 -18.34
CA GLU A 28 10.22 -9.05 -18.60
C GLU A 28 9.80 -8.50 -19.96
N HIS A 29 9.60 -7.19 -19.98
CA HIS A 29 9.19 -6.46 -21.16
C HIS A 29 9.92 -5.13 -21.21
N ASP A 30 10.25 -4.70 -22.43
CA ASP A 30 10.84 -3.38 -22.67
C ASP A 30 9.80 -2.30 -22.37
N PHE A 31 9.90 -1.75 -21.16
CA PHE A 31 8.98 -0.75 -20.66
C PHE A 31 9.02 0.54 -21.49
N GLU A 32 10.10 0.84 -22.21
CA GLU A 32 10.17 2.05 -23.05
C GLU A 32 9.19 1.98 -24.22
N LYS A 33 8.94 0.78 -24.76
CA LYS A 33 7.96 0.57 -25.84
C LYS A 33 6.55 0.96 -25.41
N GLY A 34 6.23 0.79 -24.13
CA GLY A 34 4.91 1.09 -23.58
C GLY A 34 4.43 2.51 -23.88
N TYR A 35 5.33 3.50 -23.88
CA TYR A 35 4.98 4.89 -24.19
C TYR A 35 4.59 5.13 -25.66
N THR A 36 4.93 4.19 -26.54
CA THR A 36 4.60 4.21 -27.98
C THR A 36 3.64 3.09 -28.38
N THR A 37 3.00 2.44 -27.41
CA THR A 37 2.05 1.36 -27.64
C THR A 37 0.62 1.89 -27.62
N ALA A 38 -0.10 1.71 -28.71
CA ALA A 38 -1.54 1.86 -28.78
C ALA A 38 -2.26 0.51 -28.59
N PHE A 39 -3.58 0.58 -28.47
CA PHE A 39 -4.45 -0.59 -28.30
C PHE A 39 -4.12 -1.71 -29.30
N ALA A 40 -4.23 -2.95 -28.82
CA ALA A 40 -3.85 -4.17 -29.54
C ALA A 40 -2.38 -4.24 -29.98
N GLY A 41 -1.47 -3.46 -29.36
CA GLY A 41 -0.03 -3.52 -29.61
C GLY A 41 0.43 -2.71 -30.82
N ASN A 42 -0.41 -1.82 -31.35
CA ASN A 42 -0.03 -0.95 -32.47
C ASN A 42 1.03 0.07 -32.04
N HIS A 43 1.88 0.50 -32.97
CA HIS A 43 2.92 1.51 -32.69
C HIS A 43 2.39 2.94 -32.89
N ILE A 44 2.96 3.88 -32.14
CA ILE A 44 2.72 5.33 -32.23
C ILE A 44 4.06 5.99 -32.55
N ASP A 45 4.16 6.60 -33.73
CA ASP A 45 5.38 7.26 -34.20
C ASP A 45 5.52 8.70 -33.67
N ASP A 46 4.40 9.42 -33.57
CA ASP A 46 4.37 10.83 -33.15
C ASP A 46 3.82 10.98 -31.72
N LEU A 47 4.65 11.51 -30.83
CA LEU A 47 4.31 11.82 -29.44
C LEU A 47 4.10 13.33 -29.21
N SER A 48 3.99 14.13 -30.27
CA SER A 48 3.63 15.54 -30.17
C SER A 48 2.26 15.73 -29.52
N ASP A 49 1.33 14.78 -29.73
CA ASP A 49 0.02 14.75 -29.10
C ASP A 49 -0.55 13.31 -29.05
N HIS A 50 -1.67 13.11 -28.34
CA HIS A 50 -2.35 11.81 -28.31
C HIS A 50 -2.79 11.42 -29.74
N PRO A 51 -2.59 10.15 -30.19
CA PRO A 51 -2.78 9.78 -31.59
C PRO A 51 -4.25 9.89 -32.07
N ARG A 52 -5.22 9.77 -31.15
CA ARG A 52 -6.69 9.81 -31.40
C ARG A 52 -7.20 8.79 -32.42
N LYS A 53 -6.32 7.91 -32.92
CA LYS A 53 -6.62 6.86 -33.88
C LYS A 53 -7.34 5.71 -33.17
N ASN A 54 -8.38 5.18 -33.79
CA ASN A 54 -9.08 3.99 -33.34
C ASN A 54 -8.37 2.75 -33.91
N TYR A 55 -7.87 1.88 -33.03
CA TYR A 55 -7.08 0.70 -33.37
C TYR A 55 -7.90 -0.60 -33.23
N GLY A 56 -9.07 -0.67 -33.87
CA GLY A 56 -9.90 -1.88 -33.81
C GLY A 56 -10.82 -1.94 -32.59
N GLY A 57 -11.40 -0.80 -32.22
CA GLY A 57 -12.44 -0.69 -31.20
C GLY A 57 -12.08 0.23 -30.02
N SER A 58 -10.84 0.71 -29.94
CA SER A 58 -10.39 1.59 -28.87
C SER A 58 -9.37 2.63 -29.38
N THR A 59 -9.37 3.80 -28.75
CA THR A 59 -8.36 4.85 -28.96
C THR A 59 -7.29 4.86 -27.86
N ALA A 60 -7.28 3.84 -26.99
CA ALA A 60 -6.31 3.71 -25.92
C ALA A 60 -4.86 3.76 -26.43
N ALA A 61 -4.05 4.61 -25.81
CA ALA A 61 -2.67 4.85 -26.23
C ALA A 61 -1.71 5.13 -25.07
N GLY A 62 -0.44 4.85 -25.33
CA GLY A 62 0.67 5.13 -24.44
C GLY A 62 0.77 4.20 -23.24
N ALA A 63 1.68 4.52 -22.33
CA ALA A 63 2.04 3.67 -21.20
C ALA A 63 0.86 3.43 -20.24
N TYR A 64 -0.14 4.30 -20.24
CA TYR A 64 -1.31 4.20 -19.36
C TYR A 64 -2.61 3.97 -20.12
N GLN A 65 -2.52 3.62 -21.41
CA GLN A 65 -3.65 3.31 -22.28
C GLN A 65 -4.77 4.36 -22.18
N VAL A 66 -4.36 5.63 -22.22
CA VAL A 66 -5.25 6.80 -22.13
C VAL A 66 -6.18 6.81 -23.34
N MET A 67 -7.46 7.05 -23.13
CA MET A 67 -8.44 7.18 -24.21
C MET A 67 -8.37 8.58 -24.83
N GLY A 68 -8.57 8.67 -26.15
CA GLY A 68 -8.56 9.97 -26.84
C GLY A 68 -9.59 10.96 -26.28
N TYR A 69 -10.80 10.49 -25.95
CA TYR A 69 -11.82 11.36 -25.33
C TYR A 69 -11.45 11.81 -23.92
N THR A 70 -10.64 11.04 -23.17
CA THR A 70 -10.15 11.44 -21.85
C THR A 70 -9.05 12.50 -21.99
N TRP A 71 -8.19 12.35 -22.99
CA TRP A 71 -7.16 13.34 -23.31
C TRP A 71 -7.77 14.68 -23.76
N ASP A 72 -8.86 14.62 -24.53
CA ASP A 72 -9.58 15.77 -25.09
C ASP A 72 -10.68 16.34 -24.19
N ASP A 73 -10.98 15.71 -23.05
CA ASP A 73 -11.95 16.22 -22.08
C ASP A 73 -11.61 17.68 -21.71
N THR A 74 -12.62 18.54 -21.69
CA THR A 74 -12.40 19.99 -21.55
C THR A 74 -11.75 20.35 -20.21
N ASN A 75 -12.11 19.64 -19.13
CA ASN A 75 -11.52 19.88 -17.82
C ASN A 75 -10.07 19.38 -17.78
N PHE A 76 -9.80 18.20 -18.33
CA PHE A 76 -8.43 17.68 -18.40
C PHE A 76 -7.54 18.51 -19.33
N SER A 77 -8.05 18.99 -20.47
CA SER A 77 -7.32 19.88 -21.38
C SER A 77 -6.89 21.18 -20.69
N LYS A 78 -7.78 21.79 -19.89
CA LYS A 78 -7.43 22.97 -19.08
C LYS A 78 -6.36 22.64 -18.05
N LYS A 79 -6.55 21.60 -17.24
CA LYS A 79 -5.60 21.22 -16.18
C LYS A 79 -4.25 20.80 -16.76
N ARG A 80 -4.22 20.11 -17.90
CA ARG A 80 -2.96 19.78 -18.61
C ARG A 80 -2.13 21.03 -18.88
N LYS A 81 -2.75 22.15 -19.28
CA LYS A 81 -2.03 23.43 -19.45
C LYS A 81 -1.47 23.94 -18.11
N ASP A 82 -2.27 23.90 -17.04
CA ASP A 82 -1.85 24.32 -15.70
C ASP A 82 -0.65 23.51 -15.17
N TYR A 83 -0.56 22.23 -15.55
CA TYR A 83 0.54 21.32 -15.18
C TYR A 83 1.66 21.18 -16.22
N GLY A 84 1.65 22.00 -17.29
CA GLY A 84 2.68 21.97 -18.34
C GLY A 84 2.70 20.70 -19.21
N ILE A 85 1.58 19.97 -19.27
CA ILE A 85 1.39 18.73 -20.05
C ILE A 85 0.92 19.09 -21.47
N ASN A 86 1.87 19.49 -22.32
CA ASN A 86 1.61 20.06 -23.65
C ASN A 86 1.84 19.10 -24.83
N SER A 87 2.22 17.85 -24.56
CA SER A 87 2.47 16.83 -25.57
C SER A 87 2.17 15.44 -25.02
N PHE A 88 2.26 14.41 -25.86
CA PHE A 88 2.15 13.01 -25.44
C PHE A 88 3.52 12.34 -25.24
N SER A 89 4.54 13.13 -24.92
CA SER A 89 5.87 12.64 -24.56
C SER A 89 5.85 11.70 -23.36
N LYS A 90 6.92 10.92 -23.15
CA LYS A 90 7.01 9.92 -22.08
C LYS A 90 6.77 10.51 -20.68
N GLU A 91 7.44 11.63 -20.37
CA GLU A 91 7.22 12.36 -19.11
C GLU A 91 5.79 12.89 -18.99
N ASN A 92 5.21 13.41 -20.07
CA ASN A 92 3.85 13.96 -20.04
C ASN A 92 2.78 12.88 -19.92
N GLN A 93 3.02 11.66 -20.44
CA GLN A 93 2.15 10.51 -20.16
C GLN A 93 2.17 10.16 -18.67
N ASP A 94 3.33 10.15 -18.03
CA ASP A 94 3.45 9.94 -16.59
C ASP A 94 2.72 11.04 -15.81
N LYS A 95 2.99 12.31 -16.11
CA LYS A 95 2.30 13.45 -15.48
C LYS A 95 0.79 13.39 -15.66
N PHE A 96 0.32 13.02 -16.85
CA PHE A 96 -1.11 12.95 -17.13
C PHE A 96 -1.78 11.83 -16.35
N ALA A 97 -1.12 10.69 -16.16
CA ALA A 97 -1.64 9.64 -15.30
C ALA A 97 -1.71 10.09 -13.82
N ILE A 98 -0.75 10.86 -13.30
CA ILE A 98 -0.89 11.51 -11.98
C ILE A 98 -2.09 12.47 -11.95
N LEU A 99 -2.29 13.25 -13.02
CA LEU A 99 -3.42 14.15 -13.13
C LEU A 99 -4.76 13.39 -13.12
N LEU A 100 -4.85 12.23 -13.79
CA LEU A 100 -6.01 11.35 -13.72
C LEU A 100 -6.25 10.86 -12.29
N LEU A 101 -5.21 10.43 -11.58
CA LEU A 101 -5.32 10.01 -10.18
C LEU A 101 -5.83 11.14 -9.27
N LYS A 102 -5.39 12.37 -9.52
CA LYS A 102 -5.73 13.55 -8.72
C LYS A 102 -7.16 14.04 -8.98
N GLU A 103 -7.56 14.08 -10.25
CA GLU A 103 -8.69 14.89 -10.70
C GLU A 103 -9.90 14.08 -11.16
N HIS A 104 -9.83 12.74 -11.10
CA HIS A 104 -10.96 11.91 -11.48
C HIS A 104 -12.17 12.20 -10.57
N PRO A 105 -13.36 12.49 -11.14
CA PRO A 105 -14.54 12.83 -10.36
C PRO A 105 -14.88 11.78 -9.29
N GLY A 106 -15.10 12.25 -8.06
CA GLY A 106 -15.42 11.37 -6.92
C GLY A 106 -14.24 10.55 -6.38
N CYS A 107 -12.99 10.93 -6.72
CA CYS A 107 -11.77 10.23 -6.32
C CYS A 107 -10.69 11.16 -5.74
N SER A 108 -11.09 12.28 -5.11
CA SER A 108 -10.15 13.27 -4.55
C SER A 108 -9.14 12.69 -3.55
N GLU A 109 -9.53 11.64 -2.83
CA GLU A 109 -8.68 10.97 -1.83
C GLU A 109 -7.70 9.94 -2.42
N LEU A 110 -7.74 9.68 -3.73
CA LEU A 110 -7.01 8.56 -4.33
C LEU A 110 -5.51 8.64 -4.02
N ILE A 111 -4.88 9.77 -4.32
CA ILE A 111 -3.44 9.97 -4.06
C ILE A 111 -3.15 9.92 -2.55
N ASN A 112 -4.01 10.51 -1.71
CA ASN A 112 -3.85 10.45 -0.25
C ASN A 112 -3.89 9.02 0.26
N LEU A 113 -4.78 8.17 -0.26
CA LEU A 113 -4.87 6.76 0.08
C LEU A 113 -3.59 6.01 -0.31
N ILE A 114 -2.99 6.31 -1.47
CA ILE A 114 -1.70 5.71 -1.88
C ILE A 114 -0.57 6.16 -0.93
N ILE A 115 -0.44 7.46 -0.68
CA ILE A 115 0.56 8.02 0.26
C ILE A 115 0.41 7.39 1.65
N SER A 116 -0.82 7.12 2.03
CA SER A 116 -1.24 6.51 3.29
C SER A 116 -1.11 4.98 3.34
N ASN A 117 -0.46 4.35 2.35
CA ASN A 117 -0.33 2.89 2.22
C ASN A 117 -1.68 2.12 2.23
N GLN A 118 -2.78 2.79 1.87
CA GLN A 118 -4.10 2.20 1.67
C GLN A 118 -4.30 1.85 0.17
N THR A 119 -3.30 1.22 -0.44
CA THR A 119 -3.21 0.98 -1.88
C THR A 119 -4.39 0.17 -2.42
N GLU A 120 -4.79 -0.91 -1.75
CA GLU A 120 -5.96 -1.71 -2.17
C GLU A 120 -7.24 -0.86 -2.19
N LYS A 121 -7.45 -0.04 -1.16
CA LYS A 121 -8.62 0.85 -1.06
C LYS A 121 -8.59 1.92 -2.16
N ALA A 122 -7.42 2.49 -2.45
CA ALA A 122 -7.25 3.43 -3.56
C ALA A 122 -7.61 2.79 -4.90
N ILE A 123 -7.21 1.53 -5.11
CA ILE A 123 -7.52 0.79 -6.34
C ILE A 123 -9.01 0.50 -6.45
N ARG A 124 -9.59 -0.17 -5.45
CA ARG A 124 -10.99 -0.62 -5.51
C ARG A 124 -11.96 0.54 -5.64
N ASN A 125 -11.77 1.58 -4.84
CA ASN A 125 -12.74 2.67 -4.75
C ASN A 125 -12.60 3.66 -5.90
N CYS A 126 -11.38 3.84 -6.42
CA CYS A 126 -11.07 4.96 -7.29
C CYS A 126 -10.36 4.54 -8.58
N ALA A 127 -9.16 3.94 -8.51
CA ALA A 127 -8.36 3.71 -9.72
C ALA A 127 -9.04 2.73 -10.70
N SER A 128 -9.87 1.80 -10.21
CA SER A 128 -10.73 0.91 -11.01
C SER A 128 -11.81 1.64 -11.83
N ARG A 129 -12.04 2.94 -11.59
CA ARG A 129 -12.90 3.83 -12.38
C ARG A 129 -12.15 4.57 -13.49
N ILE A 130 -10.83 4.39 -13.56
CA ILE A 130 -9.97 5.02 -14.56
C ILE A 130 -9.43 3.95 -15.49
N TRP A 131 -8.93 2.84 -14.94
CA TRP A 131 -8.29 1.76 -15.70
C TRP A 131 -9.05 0.45 -15.60
N ALA A 132 -9.40 -0.11 -16.75
CA ALA A 132 -10.19 -1.31 -16.84
C ALA A 132 -9.45 -2.58 -16.38
N SER A 133 -8.11 -2.54 -16.39
CA SER A 133 -7.26 -3.65 -15.93
C SER A 133 -7.25 -3.83 -14.41
N LEU A 134 -7.83 -2.89 -13.65
CA LEU A 134 -7.82 -2.90 -12.19
C LEU A 134 -9.14 -3.48 -11.63
N PRO A 135 -9.07 -4.32 -10.58
CA PRO A 135 -10.24 -4.93 -9.99
C PRO A 135 -11.01 -3.97 -9.08
N GLU A 136 -12.34 -3.98 -9.20
CA GLU A 136 -13.26 -3.31 -8.26
C GLU A 136 -13.64 -4.27 -7.13
N LYS A 137 -14.33 -5.36 -7.46
CA LYS A 137 -14.88 -6.34 -6.49
C LYS A 137 -14.32 -7.74 -6.76
N GLY A 138 -13.66 -8.31 -5.75
CA GLY A 138 -12.85 -9.52 -5.96
C GLY A 138 -11.78 -9.24 -7.02
N ASP A 139 -11.70 -10.11 -8.02
CA ASP A 139 -10.86 -9.96 -9.21
C ASP A 139 -11.71 -9.69 -10.47
N ASN A 140 -12.72 -8.84 -10.36
CA ASN A 140 -13.56 -8.43 -11.50
C ASN A 140 -13.38 -6.95 -11.84
N SER A 141 -13.34 -6.64 -13.14
CA SER A 141 -13.39 -5.26 -13.63
C SER A 141 -14.77 -4.66 -13.44
N ARG A 142 -14.81 -3.34 -13.23
CA ARG A 142 -16.03 -2.51 -13.37
C ARG A 142 -16.58 -2.54 -14.79
N TYR A 143 -15.69 -2.64 -15.78
CA TYR A 143 -16.03 -2.45 -17.17
C TYR A 143 -16.39 -3.77 -17.82
N LEU A 144 -17.42 -3.72 -18.66
CA LEU A 144 -17.84 -4.85 -19.47
C LEU A 144 -17.37 -4.65 -20.91
N PHE A 145 -16.91 -5.72 -21.54
CA PHE A 145 -16.72 -5.81 -22.98
C PHE A 145 -17.60 -6.95 -23.51
N LYS A 146 -18.51 -6.64 -24.44
CA LYS A 146 -19.49 -7.59 -24.99
C LYS A 146 -20.27 -8.36 -23.90
N GLY A 147 -20.70 -7.65 -22.86
CA GLY A 147 -21.49 -8.20 -21.75
C GLY A 147 -20.70 -9.01 -20.71
N LYS A 148 -19.37 -9.11 -20.83
CA LYS A 148 -18.51 -9.81 -19.86
C LYS A 148 -17.53 -8.85 -19.19
N PRO A 149 -17.19 -9.03 -17.91
CA PRO A 149 -16.14 -8.24 -17.25
C PRO A 149 -14.84 -8.29 -18.05
N GLN A 150 -14.20 -7.13 -18.21
CA GLN A 150 -12.88 -7.06 -18.80
C GLN A 150 -11.86 -7.79 -17.93
N PRO A 151 -10.82 -8.40 -18.53
CA PRO A 151 -9.79 -9.09 -17.76
C PRO A 151 -9.01 -8.11 -16.90
N VAL A 152 -8.82 -8.46 -15.63
CA VAL A 152 -8.02 -7.67 -14.67
C VAL A 152 -6.74 -8.40 -14.29
N THR A 153 -5.81 -7.68 -13.65
CA THR A 153 -4.78 -8.33 -12.83
C THR A 153 -5.38 -8.64 -11.46
N PRO A 154 -5.21 -9.86 -10.90
CA PRO A 154 -5.71 -10.17 -9.56
C PRO A 154 -5.17 -9.20 -8.50
N MET A 155 -5.97 -8.86 -7.49
CA MET A 155 -5.58 -7.85 -6.48
C MET A 155 -4.29 -8.24 -5.76
N LYS A 156 -4.14 -9.52 -5.40
CA LYS A 156 -2.93 -10.03 -4.76
C LYS A 156 -1.68 -9.72 -5.58
N THR A 157 -1.72 -10.04 -6.88
CA THR A 157 -0.61 -9.79 -7.80
C THR A 157 -0.34 -8.30 -8.03
N ILE A 158 -1.39 -7.48 -8.05
CA ILE A 158 -1.25 -6.02 -8.10
C ILE A 158 -0.45 -5.51 -6.90
N LEU A 159 -0.80 -5.94 -5.69
CA LEU A 159 -0.12 -5.51 -4.47
C LEU A 159 1.32 -6.03 -4.43
N GLU A 160 1.57 -7.28 -4.84
CA GLU A 160 2.92 -7.85 -4.95
C GLU A 160 3.81 -7.03 -5.90
N HIS A 161 3.31 -6.65 -7.08
CA HIS A 161 4.01 -5.77 -8.01
C HIS A 161 4.22 -4.37 -7.43
N TYR A 162 3.20 -3.80 -6.79
CA TYR A 162 3.29 -2.49 -6.15
C TYR A 162 4.42 -2.47 -5.10
N GLU A 163 4.43 -3.43 -4.18
CA GLU A 163 5.46 -3.53 -3.13
C GLU A 163 6.86 -3.76 -3.70
N THR A 164 6.97 -4.58 -4.74
CA THR A 164 8.26 -4.83 -5.42
C THR A 164 8.78 -3.55 -6.05
N PHE A 165 7.95 -2.85 -6.83
CA PHE A 165 8.37 -1.62 -7.50
C PHE A 165 8.58 -0.47 -6.51
N LEU A 166 7.81 -0.40 -5.42
CA LEU A 166 8.02 0.59 -4.37
C LEU A 166 9.41 0.43 -3.73
N LYS A 167 9.88 -0.80 -3.50
CA LYS A 167 11.23 -1.06 -2.99
C LYS A 167 12.32 -0.58 -3.95
N ASP A 168 12.10 -0.69 -5.25
CA ASP A 168 13.02 -0.17 -6.26
C ASP A 168 13.02 1.36 -6.27
N GLU A 169 11.84 1.99 -6.27
CA GLU A 169 11.72 3.46 -6.23
C GLU A 169 12.40 4.05 -4.97
N LEU A 170 12.27 3.38 -3.81
CA LEU A 170 12.92 3.78 -2.57
C LEU A 170 14.45 3.64 -2.60
N LYS A 171 15.00 2.95 -3.59
CA LYS A 171 16.44 2.84 -3.87
C LYS A 171 16.87 3.72 -5.04
N ASP A 172 16.01 4.65 -5.47
CA ASP A 172 16.18 5.48 -6.66
C ASP A 172 16.34 4.66 -7.97
N ILE A 173 15.79 3.45 -8.01
CA ILE A 173 15.73 2.60 -9.23
C ILE A 173 14.35 2.77 -9.84
N SER A 174 14.23 3.74 -10.75
CA SER A 174 12.95 4.07 -11.40
C SER A 174 12.92 3.73 -12.88
N LYS A 175 11.73 3.32 -13.35
CA LYS A 175 11.39 3.12 -14.78
C LYS A 175 10.33 4.12 -15.25
N LEU A 176 10.22 5.23 -14.53
CA LEU A 176 9.38 6.37 -14.86
C LEU A 176 10.25 7.51 -15.41
N HIS A 177 9.63 8.41 -16.16
CA HIS A 177 10.25 9.65 -16.64
C HIS A 177 9.96 10.83 -15.71
N LEU A 178 9.47 10.57 -14.50
CA LEU A 178 9.25 11.57 -13.45
C LEU A 178 10.47 11.72 -12.55
N LYS A 179 10.79 12.95 -12.16
CA LYS A 179 11.86 13.24 -11.21
C LYS A 179 11.42 12.93 -9.77
N ASN A 180 12.34 12.48 -8.92
CA ASN A 180 12.07 12.32 -7.49
C ASN A 180 11.52 13.65 -6.91
N GLY A 181 10.43 13.55 -6.14
CA GLY A 181 9.71 14.71 -5.58
C GLY A 181 8.61 15.30 -6.48
N PHE A 182 8.31 14.71 -7.64
CA PHE A 182 7.31 15.21 -8.61
C PHE A 182 5.92 15.49 -8.00
N LEU A 183 5.53 14.82 -6.92
CA LEU A 183 4.21 15.00 -6.28
C LEU A 183 3.98 16.43 -5.73
N LYS A 184 5.06 17.17 -5.46
CA LYS A 184 4.99 18.58 -5.05
C LYS A 184 4.36 19.45 -6.14
N ASP A 185 4.67 19.18 -7.40
CA ASP A 185 4.11 19.89 -8.55
C ASP A 185 2.60 19.67 -8.66
N PHE A 186 2.07 18.60 -8.03
CA PHE A 186 0.66 18.27 -7.96
C PHE A 186 0.00 18.68 -6.63
N GLY A 187 0.69 19.45 -5.80
CA GLY A 187 0.18 19.97 -4.53
C GLY A 187 0.25 18.98 -3.36
N TYR A 188 1.06 17.93 -3.45
CA TYR A 188 1.24 16.96 -2.37
C TYR A 188 2.64 17.09 -1.76
N ASN A 189 2.69 17.66 -0.56
CA ASN A 189 3.90 17.75 0.26
C ASN A 189 3.99 16.53 1.19
N CYS A 190 4.07 15.34 0.62
CA CYS A 190 4.40 14.14 1.36
C CYS A 190 5.91 13.86 1.25
N CYS A 191 6.39 12.91 2.05
CA CYS A 191 7.57 12.14 1.65
C CYS A 191 8.91 12.92 1.71
N GLN A 192 9.00 14.02 2.48
CA GLN A 192 10.27 14.70 2.78
C GLN A 192 10.93 14.11 4.02
N GLY A 193 12.19 13.72 3.86
CA GLY A 193 12.98 12.98 4.85
C GLY A 193 12.69 11.50 4.73
N GLY A 194 13.73 10.66 4.77
CA GLY A 194 13.64 9.20 4.82
C GLY A 194 12.98 8.68 6.11
N SER A 195 11.82 9.23 6.46
CA SER A 195 10.94 8.76 7.51
C SER A 195 10.15 7.62 6.93
N THR A 196 10.34 6.45 7.52
CA THR A 196 9.51 5.26 7.32
C THR A 196 8.05 5.68 7.24
N ILE A 197 7.44 5.50 6.07
CA ILE A 197 6.03 5.83 5.83
C ILE A 197 5.22 5.00 6.82
N ALA A 198 4.72 5.62 7.88
CA ALA A 198 3.79 4.98 8.77
C ALA A 198 2.53 4.67 7.95
N LYS A 199 2.22 3.39 7.77
CA LYS A 199 0.94 2.95 7.21
C LYS A 199 -0.20 3.73 7.83
N ALA A 200 -1.10 4.31 7.04
CA ALA A 200 -2.27 4.96 7.62
C ALA A 200 -3.33 3.92 7.99
N GLY A 201 -4.13 4.24 8.99
CA GLY A 201 -5.14 3.34 9.58
C GLY A 201 -4.90 3.06 11.06
N TYR A 202 -3.73 3.43 11.57
CA TYR A 202 -3.39 3.36 12.98
C TYR A 202 -2.49 4.52 13.37
N ASP A 203 -2.93 5.31 14.34
CA ASP A 203 -2.24 6.45 14.92
C ASP A 203 -1.40 5.97 16.10
N ILE A 204 -0.11 5.72 15.85
CA ILE A 204 0.84 5.21 16.85
C ILE A 204 0.96 6.19 18.02
N ASP A 205 0.95 7.49 17.76
CA ASP A 205 1.11 8.52 18.78
C ASP A 205 -0.08 8.49 19.75
N LYS A 206 -1.31 8.47 19.24
CA LYS A 206 -2.50 8.34 20.11
C LYS A 206 -2.53 7.05 20.91
N ALA A 207 -2.08 5.95 20.33
CA ALA A 207 -2.04 4.68 21.04
C ALA A 207 -1.02 4.71 22.19
N VAL A 208 0.16 5.27 21.94
CA VAL A 208 1.21 5.42 22.94
C VAL A 208 0.82 6.43 24.02
N ASP A 209 0.26 7.58 23.63
CA ASP A 209 -0.25 8.58 24.58
C ASP A 209 -1.32 7.99 25.50
N TYR A 210 -2.21 7.17 24.94
CA TYR A 210 -3.24 6.48 25.71
C TYR A 210 -2.62 5.51 26.71
N ILE A 211 -1.73 4.61 26.26
CA ILE A 211 -1.17 3.59 27.15
C ILE A 211 -0.33 4.20 28.26
N ASP A 212 0.44 5.26 27.96
CA ASP A 212 1.26 5.95 28.95
C ASP A 212 0.43 6.73 29.98
N SER A 213 -0.64 7.39 29.53
CA SER A 213 -1.51 8.20 30.40
C SER A 213 -2.43 7.36 31.29
N ASN A 214 -2.69 6.12 30.90
CA ASN A 214 -3.55 5.21 31.66
C ASN A 214 -2.75 4.17 32.45
N ALA A 215 -1.43 4.07 32.28
CA ALA A 215 -0.62 3.08 32.99
C ALA A 215 -0.72 3.25 34.52
N GLU A 216 -0.96 2.14 35.21
CA GLU A 216 -1.10 2.09 36.66
C GLU A 216 0.27 2.01 37.35
N PRO A 217 0.37 2.34 38.65
CA PRO A 217 1.62 2.21 39.40
C PRO A 217 2.16 0.77 39.50
N LYS A 218 1.29 -0.23 39.32
CA LYS A 218 1.61 -1.66 39.37
C LYS A 218 0.64 -2.47 38.51
N SER A 219 1.02 -3.69 38.16
CA SER A 219 0.17 -4.62 37.41
C SER A 219 -1.20 -4.82 38.08
N LEU A 220 -2.26 -4.75 37.26
CA LEU A 220 -3.63 -5.10 37.64
C LEU A 220 -4.07 -6.42 36.99
N SER A 221 -3.14 -7.16 36.37
CA SER A 221 -3.42 -8.35 35.56
C SER A 221 -4.40 -8.06 34.41
N LYS A 222 -4.34 -6.83 33.86
CA LYS A 222 -5.24 -6.33 32.80
C LYS A 222 -4.47 -5.89 31.54
N CYS A 223 -3.24 -6.37 31.36
CA CYS A 223 -2.36 -6.01 30.24
C CYS A 223 -3.07 -6.01 28.86
N ALA A 224 -3.79 -7.09 28.53
CA ALA A 224 -4.55 -7.18 27.27
C ALA A 224 -5.66 -6.12 27.16
N LEU A 225 -6.34 -5.78 28.25
CA LEU A 225 -7.36 -4.72 28.22
C LEU A 225 -6.74 -3.35 27.90
N TYR A 226 -5.61 -3.02 28.52
CA TYR A 226 -4.96 -1.71 28.35
C TYR A 226 -4.35 -1.58 26.96
N VAL A 227 -3.65 -2.61 26.47
CA VAL A 227 -3.12 -2.62 25.10
C VAL A 227 -4.25 -2.53 24.06
N ARG A 228 -5.38 -3.25 24.24
CA ARG A 228 -6.54 -3.12 23.34
C ARG A 228 -7.12 -1.70 23.34
N LYS A 229 -7.22 -1.05 24.49
CA LYS A 229 -7.71 0.33 24.59
C LYS A 229 -6.75 1.32 23.95
N ALA A 230 -5.44 1.11 24.09
CA ALA A 230 -4.42 1.87 23.38
C ALA A 230 -4.56 1.70 21.86
N ILE A 231 -4.70 0.47 21.38
CA ILE A 231 -4.90 0.22 19.95
C ILE A 231 -6.23 0.86 19.46
N ASN A 232 -7.29 0.80 20.25
CA ASN A 232 -8.55 1.50 19.95
C ASN A 232 -8.37 3.02 19.85
N ALA A 233 -7.56 3.63 20.72
CA ALA A 233 -7.24 5.05 20.68
C ALA A 233 -6.44 5.43 19.42
N GLY A 234 -5.59 4.51 18.94
CA GLY A 234 -4.93 4.61 17.63
C GLY A 234 -5.86 4.39 16.43
N GLY A 235 -7.12 3.98 16.64
CA GLY A 235 -8.15 3.95 15.58
C GLY A 235 -8.60 2.56 15.11
N ILE A 236 -7.98 1.48 15.57
CA ILE A 236 -8.41 0.11 15.24
C ILE A 236 -9.37 -0.39 16.32
N LYS A 237 -10.65 -0.61 15.95
CA LYS A 237 -11.72 -1.00 16.88
C LYS A 237 -11.95 -2.51 16.93
N ASN A 238 -12.78 -2.96 17.87
CA ASN A 238 -13.31 -4.34 18.01
C ASN A 238 -12.26 -5.42 18.29
N ILE A 239 -11.23 -5.08 19.05
CA ILE A 239 -10.19 -6.02 19.47
C ILE A 239 -10.62 -6.69 20.78
N SER A 240 -10.43 -8.01 20.90
CA SER A 240 -10.85 -8.82 22.05
C SER A 240 -9.84 -9.92 22.39
N GLY A 241 -9.99 -10.61 23.53
CA GLY A 241 -9.17 -11.77 23.89
C GLY A 241 -7.95 -11.49 24.77
N HIS A 242 -7.45 -12.54 25.43
CA HIS A 242 -6.34 -12.52 26.38
C HIS A 242 -4.98 -12.40 25.68
N ALA A 243 -3.91 -12.13 26.45
CA ALA A 243 -2.60 -11.85 25.88
C ALA A 243 -2.02 -13.02 25.06
N TYR A 244 -2.17 -14.26 25.56
CA TYR A 244 -1.70 -15.45 24.84
C TYR A 244 -2.37 -15.64 23.46
N GLU A 245 -3.57 -15.10 23.23
CA GLU A 245 -4.26 -15.21 21.93
C GLU A 245 -3.60 -14.36 20.84
N TYR A 246 -2.74 -13.40 21.22
CA TYR A 246 -1.95 -12.60 20.29
C TYR A 246 -0.54 -13.17 20.06
N TYR A 247 -0.13 -14.14 20.88
CA TYR A 247 1.20 -14.74 20.75
C TYR A 247 1.23 -15.70 19.56
N ASP A 248 2.04 -15.36 18.56
CA ASP A 248 2.30 -16.17 17.37
C ASP A 248 1.02 -16.55 16.60
N THR A 249 0.05 -15.64 16.57
CA THR A 249 -1.20 -15.77 15.80
C THR A 249 -1.36 -14.64 14.77
N ASP A 250 -2.30 -14.82 13.85
CA ASP A 250 -2.66 -13.80 12.86
C ASP A 250 -3.57 -12.69 13.43
N LYS A 251 -3.78 -12.63 14.76
CA LYS A 251 -4.72 -11.69 15.35
C LYS A 251 -4.29 -10.22 15.17
N LEU A 252 -3.03 -9.89 15.42
CA LEU A 252 -2.50 -8.56 15.08
C LEU A 252 -2.24 -8.41 13.58
N VAL A 253 -1.89 -9.50 12.90
CA VAL A 253 -1.62 -9.49 11.44
C VAL A 253 -2.88 -9.12 10.65
N SER A 254 -4.03 -9.68 11.01
CA SER A 254 -5.33 -9.39 10.39
C SER A 254 -5.80 -7.95 10.62
N LEU A 255 -5.29 -7.28 11.66
CA LEU A 255 -5.51 -5.86 11.92
C LEU A 255 -4.55 -4.96 11.15
N GLY A 256 -3.55 -5.53 10.47
CA GLY A 256 -2.58 -4.81 9.65
C GLY A 256 -1.18 -4.68 10.27
N PHE A 257 -0.91 -5.26 11.43
CA PHE A 257 0.46 -5.33 11.94
C PHE A 257 1.26 -6.39 11.17
N LYS A 258 2.58 -6.31 11.25
CA LYS A 258 3.51 -7.32 10.75
C LYS A 258 4.26 -7.94 11.91
N LYS A 259 4.34 -9.27 11.95
CA LYS A 259 5.24 -9.97 12.88
C LYS A 259 6.68 -9.71 12.44
N ILE A 260 7.47 -9.04 13.27
CA ILE A 260 8.87 -8.67 12.94
C ILE A 260 9.90 -9.65 13.50
N GLY A 261 9.51 -10.52 14.44
CA GLY A 261 10.35 -11.61 14.90
C GLY A 261 9.98 -12.13 16.29
N THR A 262 10.80 -13.05 16.79
CA THR A 262 10.68 -13.72 18.08
C THR A 262 11.98 -13.67 18.88
N ASP A 263 12.92 -12.82 18.45
CA ASP A 263 14.20 -12.60 19.11
C ASP A 263 14.44 -11.10 19.29
N ILE A 264 14.23 -10.63 20.52
CA ILE A 264 14.36 -9.21 20.90
C ILE A 264 15.76 -8.67 20.62
N ASP A 265 16.80 -9.50 20.71
CA ASP A 265 18.19 -9.07 20.56
C ASP A 265 18.54 -8.76 19.10
N THR A 266 17.73 -9.26 18.15
CA THR A 266 17.88 -9.02 16.71
C THR A 266 17.04 -7.85 16.20
N ILE A 267 16.18 -7.28 17.06
CA ILE A 267 15.17 -6.30 16.66
C ILE A 267 15.53 -4.92 17.20
N GLN A 268 15.73 -3.97 16.29
CA GLN A 268 15.74 -2.56 16.66
C GLN A 268 14.31 -2.11 16.98
N LEU A 269 14.01 -1.85 18.25
CA LEU A 269 12.69 -1.41 18.71
C LEU A 269 12.30 -0.05 18.14
N LYS A 270 11.01 0.09 17.85
CA LYS A 270 10.38 1.35 17.44
C LYS A 270 9.16 1.61 18.31
N LYS A 271 8.90 2.89 18.55
CA LYS A 271 7.67 3.35 19.21
C LYS A 271 6.45 2.73 18.52
N GLY A 272 5.53 2.16 19.31
CA GLY A 272 4.35 1.46 18.82
C GLY A 272 4.51 -0.05 18.60
N ASP A 273 5.71 -0.60 18.72
CA ASP A 273 5.91 -2.06 18.68
C ASP A 273 5.10 -2.73 19.80
N ILE A 274 4.49 -3.88 19.49
CA ILE A 274 3.71 -4.67 20.44
C ILE A 274 4.39 -6.02 20.62
N VAL A 275 4.67 -6.40 21.87
CA VAL A 275 5.10 -7.76 22.21
C VAL A 275 3.92 -8.54 22.78
N ALA A 276 3.72 -9.76 22.30
CA ALA A 276 2.79 -10.72 22.89
C ALA A 276 3.56 -11.95 23.35
N PHE A 277 3.43 -12.28 24.63
CA PHE A 277 4.00 -13.45 25.27
C PHE A 277 2.94 -14.56 25.38
N GLY A 278 3.33 -15.80 25.07
CA GLY A 278 2.50 -16.98 25.23
C GLY A 278 2.27 -17.34 26.70
N ALA A 279 1.37 -18.29 26.96
CA ALA A 279 1.19 -18.84 28.30
C ALA A 279 2.47 -19.59 28.74
N VAL A 280 2.90 -19.32 29.97
CA VAL A 280 4.08 -19.93 30.62
C VAL A 280 3.73 -20.37 32.04
N GLY A 281 4.62 -21.12 32.70
CA GLY A 281 4.42 -21.53 34.10
C GLY A 281 4.08 -20.35 35.03
N GLY A 282 2.98 -20.43 35.77
CA GLY A 282 2.53 -19.35 36.66
C GLY A 282 1.84 -18.15 35.98
N HIS A 283 1.78 -18.13 34.64
CA HIS A 283 1.18 -17.05 33.85
C HIS A 283 0.34 -17.62 32.69
N SER A 284 -0.79 -18.24 33.03
CA SER A 284 -1.67 -18.96 32.07
C SER A 284 -2.30 -18.07 31.00
N TYR A 285 -2.43 -16.76 31.23
CA TYR A 285 -3.02 -15.83 30.27
C TYR A 285 -2.00 -15.14 29.35
N GLY A 286 -0.71 -15.44 29.50
CA GLY A 286 0.36 -14.74 28.80
C GLY A 286 0.53 -13.29 29.27
N HIS A 287 1.23 -12.49 28.47
CA HIS A 287 1.43 -11.06 28.72
C HIS A 287 1.51 -10.28 27.40
N ILE A 288 1.07 -9.03 27.38
CA ILE A 288 1.14 -8.19 26.17
C ILE A 288 1.48 -6.75 26.58
N ALA A 289 2.36 -6.10 25.81
CA ALA A 289 2.81 -4.75 26.07
C ALA A 289 3.12 -4.00 24.77
N MET A 290 3.09 -2.67 24.83
CA MET A 290 3.47 -1.77 23.74
C MET A 290 4.73 -0.99 24.13
N TYR A 291 5.66 -0.80 23.20
CA TYR A 291 6.86 0.00 23.41
C TYR A 291 6.55 1.48 23.14
N ASN A 292 6.73 2.34 24.14
CA ASN A 292 6.43 3.76 24.01
C ASN A 292 7.57 4.58 23.36
N GLY A 293 8.65 3.92 22.93
CA GLY A 293 9.87 4.55 22.42
C GLY A 293 11.00 4.63 23.46
N THR A 294 10.72 4.36 24.73
CA THR A 294 11.72 4.31 25.81
C THR A 294 11.64 3.01 26.62
N GLN A 295 10.42 2.56 26.95
CA GLN A 295 10.17 1.36 27.74
C GLN A 295 8.90 0.64 27.28
N TRP A 296 8.71 -0.58 27.78
CA TRP A 296 7.50 -1.36 27.56
C TRP A 296 6.40 -0.97 28.55
N VAL A 297 5.18 -0.84 28.06
CA VAL A 297 4.01 -0.43 28.84
C VAL A 297 2.87 -1.41 28.57
N SER A 298 2.23 -1.89 29.63
CA SER A 298 1.03 -2.73 29.57
C SER A 298 -0.13 -2.01 30.25
N ASP A 299 -0.74 -2.65 31.24
CA ASP A 299 -1.50 -2.00 32.30
C ASP A 299 -0.62 -1.22 33.29
N PHE A 300 0.71 -1.33 33.22
CA PHE A 300 1.66 -0.55 34.00
C PHE A 300 2.97 -0.32 33.21
N LYS A 301 3.82 0.60 33.66
CA LYS A 301 5.15 0.86 33.06
C LYS A 301 6.15 -0.19 33.54
N GLN A 302 6.72 -0.96 32.62
CA GLN A 302 7.62 -2.07 32.95
C GLN A 302 9.08 -1.60 33.08
N LYS A 303 9.81 -2.22 34.00
CA LYS A 303 11.25 -1.97 34.21
C LYS A 303 12.15 -2.70 33.19
N SER A 304 11.61 -3.70 32.50
CA SER A 304 12.35 -4.56 31.56
C SER A 304 11.41 -5.15 30.52
N PHE A 305 12.00 -5.69 29.44
CA PHE A 305 11.29 -6.49 28.44
C PHE A 305 10.65 -7.74 29.07
N TRP A 306 11.43 -8.48 29.87
CA TRP A 306 10.95 -9.62 30.63
C TRP A 306 10.15 -9.15 31.84
N VAL A 307 8.82 -9.29 31.77
CA VAL A 307 7.91 -8.86 32.86
C VAL A 307 7.97 -9.78 34.09
N ALA A 308 8.42 -11.02 33.88
CA ALA A 308 8.65 -12.02 34.92
C ALA A 308 9.77 -12.98 34.47
N ASN A 309 10.47 -13.59 35.43
CA ASN A 309 11.60 -14.50 35.17
C ASN A 309 11.23 -15.68 34.26
N GLN A 310 10.00 -16.19 34.37
CA GLN A 310 9.57 -17.32 33.55
C GLN A 310 9.58 -16.99 32.05
N TYR A 311 9.30 -15.74 31.66
CA TYR A 311 9.35 -15.34 30.26
C TYR A 311 10.78 -15.34 29.69
N SER A 312 11.79 -14.98 30.49
CA SER A 312 13.20 -15.07 30.05
C SER A 312 13.70 -16.51 29.92
N ILE A 313 13.06 -17.47 30.60
CA ILE A 313 13.39 -18.90 30.51
C ILE A 313 12.72 -19.51 29.29
N GLU A 314 11.40 -19.36 29.16
CA GLU A 314 10.64 -20.04 28.09
C GLU A 314 10.72 -19.33 26.73
N LYS A 315 11.01 -18.02 26.71
CA LYS A 315 11.17 -17.20 25.50
C LYS A 315 10.02 -17.34 24.48
N LYS A 316 8.79 -17.61 24.96
CA LYS A 316 7.57 -17.66 24.14
C LYS A 316 7.02 -16.27 23.92
N TYR A 317 7.52 -15.56 22.91
CA TYR A 317 7.00 -14.26 22.52
C TYR A 317 7.15 -13.98 21.02
N ALA A 318 6.32 -13.07 20.53
CA ALA A 318 6.41 -12.50 19.19
C ALA A 318 6.24 -10.98 19.26
N ILE A 319 6.99 -10.27 18.43
CA ILE A 319 6.94 -8.81 18.34
C ILE A 319 6.29 -8.43 17.01
N TYR A 320 5.39 -7.46 17.08
CA TYR A 320 4.56 -6.97 16.01
C TYR A 320 4.79 -5.48 15.83
N ARG A 321 4.85 -5.03 14.57
CA ARG A 321 5.03 -3.64 14.22
C ARG A 321 3.96 -3.19 13.25
N TRP A 322 3.53 -1.95 13.42
CA TRP A 322 2.78 -1.25 12.41
C TRP A 322 3.75 -0.66 11.37
N GLU A 323 3.83 -1.30 10.19
CA GLU A 323 4.61 -0.88 9.02
C GLU A 323 3.67 -0.59 7.85
#